data_AF-A0A523QIH6-F1
#
_entry.id   AF-A0A523QIH6-F1
#
_cell.length_a   1.000
_cell.length_b   1.000
_cell.length_c   1.000
_cell.angle_alpha   90.00
_cell.angle_beta   90.00
_cell.angle_gamma   90.00
#
_symmetry.space_group_name_H-M   'P 1'
#
loop_
_entity.id
_entity.type
_entity.pdbx_description
1 polymer ?
#
loop_
_entity_poly.entity_id
_entity_poly.type
_entity_poly.pdbx_seq_one_letter_code
_entity_poly.pdbx_strand_id
1 'polypeptide(L)'
;MGSYVYAQGHPPKDSTFLLSHCLLNQKVRAERAYTSGVTQRLLGILSHYPVWLEQLPCPEFSFVGERGRKPKDEWENLRGFKDHCSDLANEIEERIRELAERNAPFLLLSIARSPSCSSGQVYRGKRLVGGKGILVAELEKRVKLNFLEFDFRRVSWSLQRIEKCLKVLGEL
;
A
#
# COMPACT_ATOMS: atom_id res chain seq x y z
N MET A 1 -2.19 -39.81 -4.92
CA MET A 1 -1.67 -39.64 -3.55
C MET A 1 -0.40 -38.79 -3.64
N GLY A 2 -0.48 -37.51 -3.33
CA GLY A 2 0.67 -36.59 -3.31
C GLY A 2 0.52 -35.68 -2.12
N SER A 3 0.80 -36.20 -0.92
CA SER A 3 0.76 -35.45 0.33
C SER A 3 1.95 -34.49 0.37
N TYR A 4 1.70 -33.22 0.06
CA TYR A 4 2.64 -32.16 0.40
C TYR A 4 2.57 -31.92 1.90
N VAL A 5 3.47 -32.59 2.62
CA VAL A 5 3.76 -32.30 4.03
C VAL A 5 4.66 -31.06 4.03
N TYR A 6 4.10 -29.87 4.26
CA TYR A 6 4.89 -28.68 4.53
C TYR A 6 5.28 -28.68 6.01
N ALA A 7 6.59 -28.64 6.24
CA ALA A 7 7.24 -28.74 7.53
C ALA A 7 6.94 -27.54 8.45
N GLN A 8 7.13 -27.79 9.74
CA GLN A 8 6.93 -26.90 10.89
C GLN A 8 7.56 -25.50 10.72
N GLY A 9 6.83 -24.45 11.17
CA GLY A 9 7.33 -23.08 11.35
C GLY A 9 6.98 -22.10 10.22
N HIS A 10 5.69 -21.93 9.89
CA HIS A 10 5.23 -20.97 8.88
C HIS A 10 4.56 -19.75 9.55
N PRO A 11 4.72 -18.52 9.00
CA PRO A 11 3.90 -17.39 9.40
C PRO A 11 2.42 -17.79 9.34
N PRO A 12 1.54 -17.26 10.21
CA PRO A 12 0.12 -17.57 10.13
C PRO A 12 -0.39 -17.28 8.72
N LYS A 13 -0.99 -18.30 8.12
CA LYS A 13 -1.39 -18.46 6.70
C LYS A 13 -2.36 -17.38 6.18
N ASP A 14 -2.65 -16.36 6.98
CA ASP A 14 -3.71 -15.37 6.79
C ASP A 14 -3.19 -13.92 6.72
N SER A 15 -1.87 -13.73 6.73
CA SER A 15 -1.26 -12.40 6.61
C SER A 15 -1.48 -11.81 5.21
N THR A 16 -2.41 -10.86 5.12
CA THR A 16 -2.74 -10.17 3.86
C THR A 16 -2.04 -8.82 3.77
N PHE A 17 -1.24 -8.66 2.72
CA PHE A 17 -0.56 -7.43 2.37
C PHE A 17 -1.40 -6.63 1.38
N LEU A 18 -1.79 -5.43 1.80
CA LEU A 18 -2.45 -4.47 0.93
C LEU A 18 -1.37 -3.69 0.18
N LEU A 19 -1.43 -3.68 -1.15
CA LEU A 19 -0.41 -3.08 -2.00
C LEU A 19 -0.95 -1.82 -2.66
N SER A 20 -0.32 -0.68 -2.42
CA SER A 20 -0.60 0.53 -3.20
C SER A 20 -0.40 0.25 -4.70
N HIS A 21 -1.37 0.60 -5.55
CA HIS A 21 -1.41 0.24 -6.99
C HIS A 21 -0.05 0.38 -7.69
N CYS A 22 0.62 1.53 -7.49
CA CYS A 22 1.86 1.85 -8.20
C CYS A 22 3.04 0.91 -7.90
N LEU A 23 2.98 0.04 -6.89
CA LEU A 23 3.98 -1.01 -6.67
C LEU A 23 3.94 -2.08 -7.76
N LEU A 24 2.76 -2.40 -8.31
CA LEU A 24 2.62 -3.38 -9.39
C LEU A 24 2.38 -2.74 -10.76
N ASN A 25 1.76 -1.56 -10.81
CA ASN A 25 1.54 -0.82 -12.07
C ASN A 25 1.99 0.63 -11.95
N GLN A 26 3.26 0.90 -12.22
CA GLN A 26 3.83 2.24 -12.12
C GLN A 26 3.25 3.25 -13.12
N LYS A 27 2.49 2.82 -14.16
CA LYS A 27 1.84 3.74 -15.10
C LYS A 27 0.83 4.67 -14.41
N VAL A 28 0.31 4.27 -13.25
CA VAL A 28 -0.62 5.09 -12.45
C VAL A 28 0.10 6.14 -11.59
N ARG A 29 1.44 6.25 -11.64
CA ARG A 29 2.18 7.33 -10.96
C ARG A 29 2.05 8.63 -11.73
N ALA A 30 2.12 9.77 -11.02
CA ALA A 30 2.09 11.08 -11.66
C ALA A 30 3.21 11.17 -12.72
N GLU A 31 2.91 11.78 -13.86
CA GLU A 31 3.83 11.92 -15.01
C GLU A 31 4.35 10.58 -15.54
N ARG A 32 3.65 9.47 -15.26
CA ARG A 32 4.10 8.10 -15.57
C ARG A 32 5.51 7.80 -15.03
N ALA A 33 5.86 8.41 -13.90
CA ALA A 33 7.18 8.25 -13.30
C ALA A 33 7.50 6.76 -13.10
N TYR A 34 8.62 6.32 -13.65
CA TYR A 34 9.01 4.91 -13.68
C TYR A 34 10.33 4.69 -12.94
N THR A 35 10.40 3.59 -12.21
CA THR A 35 11.59 3.14 -11.49
C THR A 35 11.79 1.66 -11.81
N SER A 36 12.83 1.38 -12.60
CA SER A 36 13.06 0.06 -13.18
C SER A 36 13.20 -1.03 -12.12
N GLY A 37 12.64 -2.21 -12.41
CA GLY A 37 12.80 -3.42 -11.62
C GLY A 37 12.10 -3.42 -10.26
N VAL A 38 11.45 -2.33 -9.83
CA VAL A 38 10.79 -2.25 -8.51
C VAL A 38 9.74 -3.35 -8.36
N THR A 39 8.85 -3.49 -9.34
CA THR A 39 7.76 -4.47 -9.31
C THR A 39 8.30 -5.90 -9.27
N GLN A 40 9.25 -6.23 -10.15
CA GLN A 40 9.86 -7.56 -10.21
C GLN A 40 10.61 -7.90 -8.93
N ARG A 41 11.38 -6.97 -8.36
CA ARG A 41 12.12 -7.18 -7.12
C ARG A 41 11.19 -7.33 -5.92
N LEU A 42 10.12 -6.53 -5.85
CA LEU A 42 9.12 -6.64 -4.79
C LEU A 42 8.44 -8.01 -4.84
N LEU A 43 7.91 -8.41 -6.01
CA LEU A 43 7.26 -9.71 -6.18
C LEU A 43 8.23 -10.87 -5.94
N GLY A 44 9.49 -10.74 -6.37
CA GLY A 44 10.54 -11.72 -6.06
C GLY A 44 10.69 -11.94 -4.56
N ILE A 45 10.80 -10.87 -3.77
CA ILE A 45 10.85 -10.98 -2.29
C ILE A 45 9.57 -11.61 -1.75
N LEU A 46 8.40 -11.07 -2.10
CA LEU A 46 7.11 -11.53 -1.57
C LEU A 46 6.85 -13.02 -1.90
N SER A 47 7.31 -13.51 -3.05
CA SER A 47 7.11 -14.91 -3.49
C SER A 47 7.78 -15.96 -2.61
N HIS A 48 8.73 -15.55 -1.76
CA HIS A 48 9.41 -16.45 -0.82
C HIS A 48 8.66 -16.62 0.51
N TYR A 49 7.54 -15.92 0.70
CA TYR A 49 6.79 -15.93 1.95
C TYR A 49 5.32 -16.30 1.67
N PRO A 50 4.66 -17.06 2.56
CA PRO A 50 3.26 -17.45 2.37
C PRO A 50 2.32 -16.32 2.82
N VAL A 51 2.32 -15.22 2.05
CA VAL A 51 1.47 -14.04 2.27
C VAL A 51 0.48 -13.84 1.14
N TRP A 52 -0.72 -13.39 1.46
CA TRP A 52 -1.72 -12.99 0.47
C TRP A 52 -1.48 -11.55 0.03
N LEU A 53 -1.69 -11.25 -1.25
CA LEU A 53 -1.49 -9.91 -1.80
C LEU A 53 -2.82 -9.39 -2.35
N GLU A 54 -3.25 -8.23 -1.86
CA GLU A 54 -4.42 -7.52 -2.37
C GLU A 54 -4.01 -6.15 -2.89
N GLN A 55 -4.25 -5.88 -4.16
CA GLN A 55 -3.90 -4.59 -4.75
C GLN A 55 -5.00 -3.57 -4.47
N LEU A 56 -4.62 -2.42 -3.91
CA LEU A 56 -5.52 -1.29 -3.72
C LEU A 56 -5.54 -0.39 -4.97
N PRO A 57 -6.67 0.23 -5.30
CA PRO A 57 -6.75 1.22 -6.37
C PRO A 57 -5.87 2.44 -6.08
N CYS A 58 -5.46 3.14 -7.15
CA CYS A 58 -4.76 4.42 -7.00
C CYS A 58 -5.81 5.53 -6.93
N PRO A 59 -5.99 6.22 -5.79
CA PRO A 59 -7.07 7.19 -5.62
C PRO A 59 -6.97 8.34 -6.63
N GLU A 60 -5.76 8.83 -6.87
CA GLU A 60 -5.50 9.92 -7.82
C GLU A 60 -5.81 9.51 -9.26
N PHE A 61 -5.40 8.31 -9.68
CA PHE A 61 -5.58 7.84 -11.04
C PHE A 61 -7.02 7.41 -11.32
N SER A 62 -7.71 6.77 -10.36
CA SER A 62 -9.13 6.43 -10.54
C SER A 62 -10.04 7.66 -10.56
N PHE A 63 -9.57 8.80 -10.03
CA PHE A 63 -10.35 10.04 -10.05
C PHE A 63 -10.16 10.86 -11.34
N VAL A 64 -8.90 11.14 -11.74
CA VAL A 64 -8.60 12.05 -12.87
C VAL A 64 -7.78 11.39 -13.99
N GLY A 65 -7.43 10.11 -13.86
CA GLY A 65 -6.55 9.42 -14.81
C GLY A 65 -5.11 9.91 -14.72
N GLU A 66 -4.49 10.13 -15.88
CA GLU A 66 -3.13 10.64 -15.97
C GLU A 66 -3.04 12.10 -15.50
N ARG A 67 -2.03 12.41 -14.67
CA ARG A 67 -1.89 13.73 -14.05
C ARG A 67 -0.44 14.08 -13.75
N GLY A 68 -0.20 15.37 -13.53
CA GLY A 68 1.03 15.91 -12.95
C GLY A 68 1.10 15.73 -11.43
N ARG A 69 2.25 16.07 -10.84
CA ARG A 69 2.41 16.05 -9.37
C ARG A 69 1.60 17.18 -8.72
N LYS A 70 0.93 16.85 -7.62
CA LYS A 70 0.22 17.83 -6.78
C LYS A 70 0.45 17.51 -5.30
N PRO A 71 0.66 18.53 -4.44
CA PRO A 71 0.72 18.34 -3.00
C PRO A 71 -0.68 18.02 -2.43
N LYS A 72 -0.74 17.57 -1.17
CA LYS A 72 -1.97 17.09 -0.54
C LYS A 72 -3.06 18.17 -0.48
N ASP A 73 -2.69 19.40 -0.15
CA ASP A 73 -3.62 20.53 -0.06
C ASP A 73 -4.30 20.85 -1.39
N GLU A 74 -3.61 20.71 -2.52
CA GLU A 74 -4.26 20.84 -3.83
C GLU A 74 -5.28 19.73 -4.10
N TRP A 75 -4.98 18.49 -3.72
CA TRP A 75 -5.93 17.38 -3.81
C TRP A 75 -7.12 17.56 -2.85
N GLU A 76 -6.89 18.07 -1.64
CA GLU A 76 -7.95 18.36 -0.67
C GLU A 76 -8.93 19.43 -1.17
N ASN A 77 -8.45 20.36 -2.01
CA ASN A 77 -9.26 21.42 -2.61
C ASN A 77 -9.93 21.02 -3.92
N LEU A 78 -9.58 19.86 -4.49
CA LEU A 78 -10.21 19.36 -5.69
C LEU A 78 -11.62 18.82 -5.34
N ARG A 79 -12.65 19.46 -5.88
CA ARG A 79 -14.05 19.13 -5.59
C ARG A 79 -14.33 17.64 -5.84
N GLY A 80 -14.90 16.97 -4.84
CA GLY A 80 -15.28 15.55 -4.89
C GLY A 80 -14.13 14.57 -4.62
N PHE A 81 -12.87 15.00 -4.53
CA PHE A 81 -11.76 14.05 -4.36
C PHE A 81 -11.73 13.40 -2.97
N LYS A 82 -12.11 14.16 -1.92
CA LYS A 82 -12.24 13.59 -0.56
C LYS A 82 -13.34 12.56 -0.48
N ASP A 83 -14.49 12.84 -1.09
CA ASP A 83 -15.63 11.91 -1.15
C ASP A 83 -15.22 10.65 -1.90
N HIS A 84 -14.58 10.79 -3.07
CA HIS A 84 -14.00 9.67 -3.82
C HIS A 84 -13.03 8.82 -2.98
N CYS A 85 -12.15 9.43 -2.18
CA CYS A 85 -11.28 8.67 -1.29
C CYS A 85 -12.03 7.97 -0.15
N SER A 86 -13.11 8.58 0.35
CA SER A 86 -13.97 7.99 1.38
C SER A 86 -14.75 6.79 0.82
N ASP A 87 -15.26 6.91 -0.41
CA ASP A 87 -15.98 5.83 -1.10
C ASP A 87 -15.04 4.65 -1.40
N LEU A 88 -13.85 4.94 -1.95
CA LEU A 88 -12.80 3.92 -2.11
C LEU A 88 -12.44 3.24 -0.78
N ALA A 89 -12.40 3.98 0.32
CA ALA A 89 -12.11 3.39 1.62
C ALA A 89 -13.23 2.47 2.11
N ASN A 90 -14.50 2.77 1.83
CA ASN A 90 -15.63 1.88 2.09
C ASN A 90 -15.52 0.59 1.25
N GLU A 91 -15.28 0.72 -0.07
CA GLU A 91 -15.13 -0.43 -0.97
C GLU A 91 -13.97 -1.33 -0.55
N ILE A 92 -12.83 -0.74 -0.17
CA ILE A 92 -11.67 -1.49 0.32
C ILE A 92 -12.00 -2.20 1.63
N GLU A 93 -12.68 -1.53 2.57
CA GLU A 93 -13.10 -2.13 3.84
C GLU A 93 -14.00 -3.35 3.61
N GLU A 94 -15.03 -3.22 2.77
CA GLU A 94 -15.94 -4.32 2.45
C GLU A 94 -15.17 -5.50 1.86
N ARG A 95 -14.33 -5.23 0.85
CA ARG A 95 -13.53 -6.25 0.19
C ARG A 95 -12.58 -6.97 1.15
N ILE A 96 -11.85 -6.25 2.02
CA ILE A 96 -10.91 -6.91 2.92
C ILE A 96 -11.62 -7.64 4.07
N ARG A 97 -12.84 -7.22 4.47
CA ARG A 97 -13.67 -7.97 5.43
C ARG A 97 -14.10 -9.32 4.87
N GLU A 98 -14.28 -9.45 3.56
CA GLU A 98 -14.54 -10.74 2.91
C GLU A 98 -13.29 -11.63 2.87
N LEU A 99 -12.10 -11.03 2.80
CA LEU A 99 -10.82 -11.74 2.66
C LEU A 99 -10.23 -12.23 3.98
N ALA A 100 -10.55 -11.60 5.13
CA ALA A 100 -9.92 -11.94 6.41
C ALA A 100 -10.83 -12.71 7.36
N GLU A 101 -10.22 -13.65 8.09
CA GLU A 101 -10.77 -14.11 9.36
C GLU A 101 -10.90 -12.93 10.34
N ARG A 102 -12.02 -12.88 11.07
CA ARG A 102 -12.41 -11.73 11.91
C ARG A 102 -11.23 -11.23 12.76
N ASN A 103 -10.86 -9.96 12.59
CA ASN A 103 -9.88 -9.20 13.37
C ASN A 103 -8.37 -9.40 13.06
N ALA A 104 -7.99 -10.05 11.95
CA ALA A 104 -6.58 -10.04 11.53
C ALA A 104 -6.13 -8.62 11.09
N PRO A 105 -5.01 -8.09 11.62
CA PRO A 105 -4.51 -6.78 11.19
C PRO A 105 -3.86 -6.87 9.81
N PHE A 106 -4.31 -6.03 8.88
CA PHE A 106 -3.70 -5.95 7.54
C PHE A 106 -2.42 -5.10 7.56
N LEU A 107 -1.45 -5.45 6.71
CA LEU A 107 -0.28 -4.63 6.47
C LEU A 107 -0.39 -3.90 5.14
N LEU A 108 -0.48 -2.57 5.18
CA LEU A 108 -0.47 -1.72 4.00
C LEU A 108 0.96 -1.33 3.62
N LEU A 109 1.39 -1.73 2.42
CA LEU A 109 2.55 -1.14 1.75
C LEU A 109 2.15 0.21 1.14
N SER A 110 2.29 1.26 1.96
CA SER A 110 1.99 2.65 1.64
C SER A 110 3.11 3.29 0.81
N ILE A 111 2.86 4.47 0.23
CA ILE A 111 3.83 5.18 -0.63
C ILE A 111 4.31 6.45 0.05
N ALA A 112 5.61 6.49 0.35
CA ALA A 112 6.25 7.62 1.01
C ALA A 112 5.98 8.93 0.27
N ARG A 113 5.45 9.92 1.00
CA ARG A 113 5.19 11.29 0.51
C ARG A 113 4.11 11.41 -0.57
N SER A 114 3.35 10.35 -0.85
CA SER A 114 2.15 10.45 -1.68
C SER A 114 1.07 11.29 -0.98
N PRO A 115 0.40 12.21 -1.68
CA PRO A 115 -0.69 13.01 -1.10
C PRO A 115 -1.89 12.14 -0.67
N SER A 116 -2.03 10.93 -1.22
CA SER A 116 -3.16 10.04 -0.92
C SER A 116 -2.75 8.74 -0.23
N CYS A 117 -1.58 8.18 -0.56
CA CYS A 117 -1.16 6.85 -0.11
C CYS A 117 -0.07 6.86 0.96
N SER A 118 0.37 8.02 1.46
CA SER A 118 1.40 8.10 2.51
C SER A 118 0.84 7.79 3.90
N SER A 119 1.65 7.17 4.76
CA SER A 119 1.28 6.94 6.17
C SER A 119 2.10 7.77 7.16
N GLY A 120 3.12 8.51 6.72
CA GLY A 120 4.02 9.26 7.61
C GLY A 120 4.15 10.75 7.30
N GLN A 121 4.43 11.10 6.05
CA GLN A 121 4.71 12.48 5.64
C GLN A 121 4.05 12.82 4.31
N VAL A 122 3.66 14.08 4.11
CA VAL A 122 3.06 14.57 2.86
C VAL A 122 3.56 15.96 2.52
N TYR A 123 3.56 16.31 1.22
CA TYR A 123 3.80 17.68 0.81
C TYR A 123 2.52 18.51 0.97
N ARG A 124 2.63 19.70 1.59
CA ARG A 124 1.63 20.77 1.52
C ARG A 124 2.30 22.00 0.92
N GLY A 125 1.81 22.45 -0.24
CA GLY A 125 2.61 23.29 -1.13
C GLY A 125 4.00 22.69 -1.37
N LYS A 126 5.06 23.45 -1.04
CA LYS A 126 6.46 23.00 -1.19
C LYS A 126 7.05 22.34 0.07
N ARG A 127 6.33 22.35 1.21
CA ARG A 127 6.85 21.88 2.49
C ARG A 127 6.49 20.43 2.72
N LEU A 128 7.47 19.62 3.17
CA LEU A 128 7.22 18.27 3.66
C LEU A 128 6.85 18.35 5.14
N VAL A 129 5.68 17.86 5.51
CA VAL A 129 5.16 17.88 6.88
C VAL A 129 4.73 16.48 7.31
N GLY A 130 4.70 16.24 8.61
CA GLY A 130 4.13 15.02 9.17
C GLY A 130 2.63 14.96 8.88
N GLY A 131 2.14 13.78 8.47
CA GLY A 131 0.74 13.56 8.16
C GLY A 131 0.53 12.44 7.15
N LYS A 132 -0.70 11.93 7.14
CA LYS A 132 -1.13 10.84 6.25
C LYS A 132 -1.72 11.39 4.96
N GLY A 133 -1.64 10.58 3.92
CA GLY A 133 -2.36 10.82 2.68
C GLY A 133 -3.86 10.68 2.87
N ILE A 134 -4.63 11.26 1.96
CA ILE A 134 -6.10 11.35 2.06
C ILE A 134 -6.74 9.96 2.15
N LEU A 135 -6.42 9.03 1.23
CA LEU A 135 -6.98 7.66 1.27
C LEU A 135 -6.55 6.89 2.52
N VAL A 136 -5.28 6.99 2.93
CA VAL A 136 -4.79 6.32 4.15
C VAL A 136 -5.54 6.83 5.38
N ALA A 137 -5.77 8.14 5.48
CA ALA A 137 -6.53 8.73 6.58
C ALA A 137 -8.00 8.26 6.57
N GLU A 138 -8.62 8.07 5.40
CA GLU A 138 -9.97 7.51 5.30
C GLU A 138 -10.03 6.03 5.68
N LEU A 139 -9.04 5.23 5.28
CA LEU A 139 -8.98 3.80 5.61
C LEU A 139 -8.84 3.55 7.11
N GLU A 140 -8.03 4.35 7.81
CA GLU A 140 -7.84 4.16 9.26
C GLU A 140 -9.07 4.47 10.12
N LYS A 141 -10.04 5.21 9.59
CA LYS A 141 -11.33 5.40 10.28
C LYS A 141 -12.16 4.11 10.32
N ARG A 142 -11.84 3.15 9.45
CA ARG A 142 -12.66 1.97 9.14
C ARG A 142 -11.95 0.67 9.55
N VAL A 143 -10.64 0.60 9.32
CA VAL A 143 -9.86 -0.63 9.43
C VAL A 143 -8.59 -0.36 10.23
N LYS A 144 -8.25 -1.28 11.14
CA LYS A 144 -6.96 -1.29 11.81
C LYS A 144 -5.87 -1.75 10.82
N LEU A 145 -4.96 -0.85 10.48
CA LEU A 145 -3.87 -1.10 9.55
C LEU A 145 -2.51 -0.97 10.25
N ASN A 146 -1.61 -1.89 9.91
CA ASN A 146 -0.17 -1.68 10.07
C ASN A 146 0.38 -1.06 8.78
N PHE A 147 1.46 -0.30 8.88
CA PHE A 147 2.04 0.39 7.73
C PHE A 147 3.50 0.06 7.52
N LEU A 148 3.87 -0.07 6.25
CA LEU A 148 5.26 -0.07 5.82
C LEU A 148 5.41 0.77 4.56
N GLU A 149 6.06 1.94 4.70
CA GLU A 149 6.23 2.86 3.58
C GLU A 149 7.29 2.39 2.59
N PHE A 150 6.88 2.33 1.31
CA PHE A 150 7.78 2.20 0.18
C PHE A 150 8.18 3.58 -0.35
N ASP A 151 9.49 3.82 -0.46
CA ASP A 151 10.04 5.04 -1.02
C ASP A 151 10.72 4.74 -2.36
N PHE A 152 10.10 5.19 -3.46
CA PHE A 152 10.68 5.10 -4.81
C PHE A 152 12.01 5.85 -4.96
N ARG A 153 12.36 6.77 -4.05
CA ARG A 153 13.69 7.42 -4.01
C ARG A 153 14.74 6.57 -3.28
N ARG A 154 14.33 5.54 -2.53
CA ARG A 154 15.18 4.68 -1.70
C ARG A 154 14.79 3.19 -1.84
N VAL A 155 14.66 2.72 -3.08
CA VAL A 155 14.15 1.38 -3.41
C VAL A 155 14.82 0.27 -2.63
N SER A 156 16.16 0.17 -2.64
CA SER A 156 16.86 -0.92 -1.95
C SER A 156 16.63 -0.90 -0.44
N TRP A 157 16.54 0.28 0.16
CA TRP A 157 16.23 0.43 1.59
C TRP A 157 14.79 0.00 1.90
N SER A 158 13.82 0.37 1.07
CA SER A 158 12.43 -0.06 1.25
C SER A 158 12.28 -1.57 1.10
N LEU A 159 12.92 -2.17 0.10
CA LEU A 159 12.90 -3.63 -0.09
C LEU A 159 13.55 -4.38 1.08
N GLN A 160 14.70 -3.92 1.59
CA GLN A 160 15.33 -4.50 2.78
C GLN A 160 14.43 -4.44 4.01
N ARG A 161 13.67 -3.36 4.19
CA ARG A 161 12.71 -3.24 5.30
C ARG A 161 11.52 -4.19 5.15
N ILE A 162 11.01 -4.34 3.93
CA ILE A 162 9.94 -5.31 3.61
C ILE A 162 10.41 -6.73 3.91
N GLU A 163 11.58 -7.11 3.42
CA GLU A 163 12.15 -8.44 3.68
C GLU A 163 12.38 -8.66 5.18
N LYS A 164 12.91 -7.67 5.90
CA LYS A 164 13.08 -7.76 7.36
C LYS A 164 11.75 -7.96 8.09
N CYS A 165 10.69 -7.24 7.69
CA CYS A 165 9.35 -7.39 8.25
C CYS A 165 8.81 -8.81 8.00
N LEU A 166 8.98 -9.33 6.79
CA LEU A 166 8.54 -10.67 6.41
C LEU A 166 9.28 -11.78 7.17
N LYS A 167 10.59 -11.63 7.41
CA LYS A 167 11.36 -12.57 8.25
C LYS A 167 10.80 -12.65 9.66
N VAL A 168 10.53 -11.49 10.29
CA VAL A 168 9.92 -11.44 11.62
C VAL A 168 8.53 -12.06 11.63
N LEU A 169 7.71 -11.84 10.59
CA LEU A 169 6.40 -12.47 10.49
C LEU A 169 6.49 -13.99 10.33
N GLY A 170 7.49 -14.50 9.60
CA GLY A 170 7.64 -15.93 9.35
C GLY A 170 8.35 -16.74 10.43
N GLU A 171 8.99 -16.07 11.39
CA GLU A 171 9.55 -16.69 12.59
C GLU A 171 8.52 -16.81 13.73
N LEU A 172 7.32 -16.23 13.57
CA LEU A 172 6.18 -16.32 14.50
C LEU A 172 5.24 -17.47 14.12
#